data_AF-A0A836SC05-F1
#
_entry.id   AF-A0A836SC05-F1
#
_cell.length_a   1.000
_cell.length_b   1.000
_cell.length_c   1.000
_cell.angle_alpha   90.00
_cell.angle_beta   90.00
_cell.angle_gamma   90.00
#
_symmetry.space_group_name_H-M   'P 1'
#
loop_
_entity.id
_entity.type
_entity.pdbx_description
1 polymer ?
#
loop_
_entity_poly.entity_id
_entity_poly.type
_entity_poly.pdbx_seq_one_letter_code
_entity_poly.pdbx_strand_id
1 'polypeptide(L)'
;MTSPSYFAEYLPPFLKAMHNVNRELRYWLNTRSRLTDAMPITAEWINHLEEEQEWADIVQSFTSRFGRLQDLMSKQLFRSLILLEGGEAESLIDILNLMEKRGILEKVFDWQTLIKLRNELTHEYFDDHQRMAEAINATYAAADVLENIVLNCREYAINHLHIEADEINANT
;
A
#
# COMPACT_ATOMS: atom_id res chain seq x y z
N MET A 1 10.01 15.21 29.32
CA MET A 1 10.11 14.13 28.32
C MET A 1 9.22 13.00 28.81
N THR A 2 8.07 12.81 28.18
CA THR A 2 7.27 11.59 28.34
C THR A 2 8.13 10.41 27.91
N SER A 3 8.22 9.38 28.75
CA SER A 3 8.93 8.16 28.37
C SER A 3 8.26 7.54 27.13
N PRO A 4 9.05 7.02 26.17
CA PRO A 4 8.48 6.38 24.99
C PRO A 4 7.55 5.24 25.39
N SER A 5 6.36 5.19 24.78
CA SER A 5 5.31 4.20 25.10
C SER A 5 5.45 2.91 24.27
N TYR A 6 6.66 2.65 23.77
CA TYR A 6 6.95 1.55 22.85
C TYR A 6 8.17 0.73 23.29
N PHE A 7 8.30 -0.45 22.70
CA PHE A 7 9.43 -1.36 22.89
C PHE A 7 10.60 -0.94 21.99
N ALA A 8 11.63 -0.35 22.59
CA ALA A 8 12.73 0.30 21.87
C ALA A 8 13.47 -0.59 20.86
N GLU A 9 13.55 -1.89 21.12
CA GLU A 9 14.16 -2.88 20.22
C GLU A 9 13.44 -3.02 18.86
N TYR A 10 12.15 -2.67 18.80
CA TYR A 10 11.36 -2.73 17.57
C TYR A 10 11.28 -1.40 16.82
N LEU A 11 11.85 -0.32 17.37
CA LEU A 11 11.88 0.98 16.69
C LEU A 11 12.67 0.91 15.36
N PRO A 12 13.91 0.39 15.29
CA PRO A 12 14.64 0.35 14.02
C PRO A 12 13.94 -0.48 12.92
N PRO A 13 13.36 -1.67 13.19
CA PRO A 13 12.53 -2.37 12.22
C PRO A 13 11.34 -1.55 11.71
N PHE A 14 10.64 -0.84 12.59
CA PHE A 14 9.51 0.03 12.21
C PHE A 14 9.95 1.19 11.32
N LEU A 15 11.02 1.91 11.69
CA LEU A 15 11.56 3.01 10.88
C LEU A 15 12.00 2.52 9.49
N LYS A 16 12.62 1.33 9.42
CA LYS A 16 12.98 0.70 8.15
C LYS A 16 11.75 0.31 7.32
N ALA A 17 10.69 -0.17 7.95
CA ALA A 17 9.44 -0.50 7.26
C ALA A 17 8.78 0.77 6.70
N MET A 18 8.73 1.85 7.49
CA MET A 18 8.27 3.18 7.05
C MET A 18 9.08 3.68 5.85
N HIS A 19 10.41 3.55 5.87
CA HIS A 19 11.27 3.90 4.73
C HIS A 19 10.86 3.18 3.46
N ASN A 20 10.80 1.84 3.54
CA ASN A 20 10.56 1.00 2.38
C ASN A 20 9.17 1.25 1.78
N VAL A 21 8.16 1.38 2.64
CA VAL A 21 6.78 1.67 2.21
C VAL A 21 6.69 3.04 1.56
N ASN A 22 7.25 4.09 2.16
CA ASN A 22 7.24 5.44 1.57
C ASN A 22 7.97 5.49 0.22
N ARG A 23 9.12 4.81 0.11
CA ARG A 23 9.84 4.71 -1.15
C ARG A 23 9.03 3.99 -2.22
N GLU A 24 8.41 2.86 -1.90
CA GLU A 24 7.58 2.14 -2.87
C GLU A 24 6.31 2.91 -3.23
N LEU A 25 5.68 3.59 -2.27
CA LEU A 25 4.54 4.48 -2.50
C LEU A 25 4.91 5.57 -3.51
N ARG A 26 6.06 6.25 -3.34
CA ARG A 26 6.54 7.24 -4.31
C ARG A 26 6.74 6.65 -5.71
N TYR A 27 7.33 5.45 -5.81
CA TYR A 27 7.50 4.81 -7.11
C TYR A 27 6.18 4.42 -7.77
N TRP A 28 5.23 3.92 -6.98
CA TRP A 28 3.90 3.58 -7.48
C TRP A 28 3.10 4.82 -7.88
N LEU A 29 3.18 5.92 -7.14
CA LEU A 29 2.58 7.20 -7.52
C LEU A 29 3.20 7.77 -8.80
N ASN A 30 4.51 7.56 -9.03
CA ASN A 30 5.16 7.94 -10.27
C ASN A 30 4.68 7.10 -11.47
N THR A 31 4.49 5.78 -11.31
CA THR A 31 3.92 4.97 -12.39
C THR A 31 2.45 5.29 -12.62
N ARG A 32 1.70 5.59 -11.56
CA ARG A 32 0.32 6.10 -11.65
C ARG A 32 0.25 7.40 -12.44
N SER A 33 1.13 8.37 -12.20
CA SER A 33 1.07 9.66 -12.91
C SER A 33 1.29 9.50 -14.41
N ARG A 34 2.10 8.52 -14.83
CA ARG A 34 2.31 8.17 -16.24
C ARG A 34 1.07 7.57 -16.92
N LEU A 35 0.13 7.02 -16.16
CA LEU A 35 -1.14 6.51 -16.69
C LEU A 35 -2.21 7.60 -16.86
N THR A 36 -2.01 8.80 -16.32
CA THR A 36 -3.05 9.84 -16.25
C THR A 36 -3.68 10.16 -17.60
N ASP A 37 -2.88 10.24 -18.66
CA ASP A 37 -3.36 10.59 -20.00
C ASP A 37 -4.14 9.45 -20.68
N ALA A 38 -4.00 8.22 -20.18
CA ALA A 38 -4.74 7.05 -20.66
C ALA A 38 -6.05 6.82 -19.87
N MET A 39 -6.30 7.58 -18.80
CA MET A 39 -7.48 7.36 -17.94
C MET A 39 -8.76 8.01 -18.51
N PRO A 40 -9.94 7.37 -18.36
CA PRO A 40 -10.13 6.02 -17.82
C PRO A 40 -9.75 4.94 -18.85
N ILE A 41 -9.17 3.85 -18.36
CA ILE A 41 -8.81 2.70 -19.19
C ILE A 41 -10.08 1.99 -19.64
N THR A 42 -10.13 1.59 -20.91
CA THR A 42 -11.25 0.85 -21.51
C THR A 42 -10.80 -0.52 -21.99
N ALA A 43 -11.74 -1.44 -22.21
CA ALA A 43 -11.44 -2.74 -22.81
C ALA A 43 -10.79 -2.62 -24.20
N GLU A 44 -11.21 -1.62 -24.99
CA GLU A 44 -10.63 -1.33 -26.31
C GLU A 44 -9.17 -0.89 -26.19
N TRP A 45 -8.86 -0.02 -25.21
CA TRP A 45 -7.48 0.39 -24.95
C TRP A 45 -6.59 -0.79 -24.54
N ILE A 46 -7.10 -1.68 -23.69
CA ILE A 46 -6.40 -2.90 -23.28
C ILE A 46 -6.16 -3.84 -24.48
N ASN A 47 -7.12 -3.94 -25.40
CA ASN A 47 -6.97 -4.76 -26.61
C ASN A 47 -5.80 -4.31 -27.51
N HIS A 48 -5.42 -3.04 -27.46
CA HIS A 48 -4.27 -2.49 -28.21
C HIS A 48 -2.97 -2.45 -27.38
N LEU A 49 -3.01 -2.88 -26.12
CA LEU A 49 -1.87 -2.78 -25.21
C LEU A 49 -0.66 -3.62 -25.68
N GLU A 50 -0.92 -4.78 -26.30
CA GLU A 50 0.14 -5.66 -26.81
C GLU A 50 0.91 -5.04 -27.99
N GLU A 51 0.28 -4.14 -28.74
CA GLU A 51 0.88 -3.44 -29.88
C GLU A 51 1.70 -2.21 -29.43
N GLU A 52 1.44 -1.73 -28.21
CA GLU A 52 2.00 -0.51 -27.63
C GLU A 52 2.93 -0.84 -26.45
N GLN A 53 4.14 -1.31 -26.75
CA GLN A 53 5.11 -1.80 -25.75
C GLN A 53 5.34 -0.83 -24.57
N GLU A 54 5.38 0.48 -24.84
CA GLU A 54 5.58 1.48 -23.77
C GLU A 54 4.42 1.46 -22.76
N TRP A 55 3.18 1.37 -23.24
CA TRP A 55 2.01 1.31 -22.37
C TRP A 55 1.94 -0.02 -21.62
N ALA A 56 2.29 -1.13 -22.28
CA ALA A 56 2.38 -2.44 -21.63
C ALA A 56 3.35 -2.41 -20.43
N ASP A 57 4.54 -1.82 -20.63
CA ASP A 57 5.56 -1.69 -19.58
C ASP A 57 5.08 -0.77 -18.44
N ILE A 58 4.37 0.32 -18.76
CA ILE A 58 3.79 1.23 -17.74
C ILE A 58 2.76 0.49 -16.90
N VAL A 59 1.81 -0.21 -17.54
CA VAL A 59 0.76 -0.98 -16.85
C VAL A 59 1.38 -2.06 -15.99
N GLN A 60 2.32 -2.85 -16.53
CA GLN A 60 3.02 -3.89 -15.78
C GLN A 60 3.76 -3.30 -14.56
N SER A 61 4.44 -2.16 -14.72
CA SER A 61 5.12 -1.49 -13.62
C SER A 61 4.12 -0.98 -12.57
N PHE A 62 2.99 -0.42 -12.99
CA PHE A 62 1.94 0.06 -12.09
C PHE A 62 1.31 -1.06 -11.27
N THR A 63 0.90 -2.16 -11.90
CA THR A 63 0.23 -3.29 -11.23
C THR A 63 1.19 -4.05 -10.31
N SER A 64 2.42 -4.30 -10.75
CA SER A 64 3.43 -4.99 -9.94
C SER A 64 3.83 -4.19 -8.69
N ARG A 65 3.95 -2.86 -8.82
CA ARG A 65 4.27 -1.97 -7.69
C ARG A 65 3.11 -1.84 -6.71
N PHE A 66 1.86 -1.82 -7.18
CA PHE A 66 0.68 -1.87 -6.32
C PHE A 66 0.71 -3.11 -5.41
N GLY A 67 0.94 -4.29 -6.01
CA GLY A 67 1.06 -5.54 -5.25
C GLY A 67 2.21 -5.51 -4.25
N ARG A 68 3.37 -4.99 -4.65
CA ARG A 68 4.55 -4.84 -3.76
C ARG A 68 4.28 -3.89 -2.60
N LEU A 69 3.61 -2.76 -2.85
CA LEU A 69 3.25 -1.79 -1.81
C LEU A 69 2.33 -2.42 -0.75
N GLN A 70 1.28 -3.14 -1.17
CA GLN A 70 0.41 -3.87 -0.24
C GLN A 70 1.19 -4.91 0.60
N ASP A 71 2.12 -5.62 -0.03
CA ASP A 71 2.96 -6.61 0.64
C ASP A 71 3.89 -5.97 1.68
N LEU A 72 4.54 -4.84 1.34
CA LEU A 72 5.37 -4.10 2.27
C LEU A 72 4.56 -3.57 3.46
N MET A 73 3.38 -3.02 3.20
CA MET A 73 2.49 -2.52 4.24
C MET A 73 2.05 -3.64 5.18
N SER A 74 1.52 -4.74 4.64
CA SER A 74 0.96 -5.83 5.46
C SER A 74 2.01 -6.69 6.15
N LYS A 75 3.13 -6.99 5.48
CA LYS A 75 4.16 -7.92 5.99
C LYS A 75 5.26 -7.21 6.79
N GLN A 76 5.49 -5.92 6.57
CA GLN A 76 6.53 -5.17 7.28
C GLN A 76 5.92 -4.09 8.17
N LEU A 77 5.21 -3.11 7.59
CA LEU A 77 4.79 -1.93 8.34
C LEU A 77 3.81 -2.26 9.46
N PHE A 78 2.67 -2.90 9.16
CA PHE A 78 1.68 -3.23 10.18
C PHE A 78 2.23 -4.20 11.23
N ARG A 79 3.00 -5.21 10.80
CA ARG A 79 3.62 -6.17 11.73
C ARG A 79 4.63 -5.49 12.66
N SER A 80 5.51 -4.64 12.14
CA SER A 80 6.47 -3.91 12.97
C SER A 80 5.80 -2.91 13.91
N LEU A 81 4.71 -2.26 13.49
CA LEU A 81 3.94 -1.39 14.37
C LEU A 81 3.32 -2.18 15.55
N ILE A 82 2.75 -3.35 15.28
CA ILE A 82 2.18 -4.22 16.34
C ILE A 82 3.27 -4.64 17.33
N LEU A 83 4.44 -5.07 16.84
CA LEU A 83 5.57 -5.45 17.70
C LEU A 83 6.10 -4.26 18.51
N LEU A 84 6.11 -3.07 17.91
CA LEU A 84 6.54 -1.84 18.58
C LEU A 84 5.67 -1.51 19.80
N GLU A 85 4.40 -1.89 19.77
CA GLU A 85 3.47 -1.78 20.90
C GLU A 85 3.57 -2.95 21.91
N GLY A 86 4.41 -3.95 21.63
CA GLY A 86 4.48 -5.20 22.39
C GLY A 86 3.30 -6.14 22.14
N GLY A 87 2.59 -5.94 21.03
CA GLY A 87 1.52 -6.82 20.60
C GLY A 87 2.02 -7.96 19.71
N GLU A 88 1.13 -8.91 19.46
CA GLU A 88 1.36 -10.04 18.55
C GLU A 88 0.12 -10.24 17.66
N ALA A 89 0.35 -10.77 16.45
CA ALA A 89 -0.72 -11.14 15.52
C ALA A 89 -0.27 -12.28 14.60
N GLU A 90 -1.03 -13.37 14.61
CA GLU A 90 -0.69 -14.57 13.85
C GLU A 90 -1.15 -14.46 12.39
N SER A 91 -2.41 -14.09 12.17
CA SER A 91 -3.01 -14.06 10.84
C SER A 91 -3.06 -12.64 10.24
N LEU A 92 -3.25 -12.56 8.91
CA LEU A 92 -3.47 -11.28 8.24
C LEU A 92 -4.76 -10.61 8.74
N ILE A 93 -5.83 -11.38 8.99
CA ILE A 93 -7.09 -10.80 9.45
C ILE A 93 -6.94 -10.17 10.84
N ASP A 94 -6.14 -10.76 11.73
CA ASP A 94 -5.84 -10.18 13.04
C ASP A 94 -5.10 -8.85 12.91
N ILE A 95 -4.11 -8.80 12.01
CA ILE A 95 -3.38 -7.56 11.72
C ILE A 95 -4.34 -6.48 11.24
N LEU A 96 -5.24 -6.80 10.31
CA LEU A 96 -6.17 -5.80 9.76
C LEU A 96 -7.17 -5.31 10.81
N ASN A 97 -7.72 -6.22 11.64
CA ASN A 97 -8.61 -5.84 12.75
C ASN A 97 -7.89 -4.93 13.75
N LEU A 98 -6.61 -5.20 14.01
CA LEU A 98 -5.76 -4.37 14.84
C LEU A 98 -5.54 -2.98 14.21
N MET A 99 -5.27 -2.88 12.92
CA MET A 99 -5.12 -1.60 12.23
C MET A 99 -6.43 -0.80 12.19
N GLU A 100 -7.57 -1.46 12.00
CA GLU A 100 -8.91 -0.85 12.06
C GLU A 100 -9.19 -0.28 13.46
N LYS A 101 -8.93 -1.07 14.53
CA LYS A 101 -9.08 -0.60 15.92
C LYS A 101 -8.20 0.61 16.25
N ARG A 102 -7.06 0.78 15.57
CA ARG A 102 -6.14 1.92 15.71
C ARG A 102 -6.54 3.14 14.88
N GLY A 103 -7.58 3.02 14.05
CA GLY A 103 -7.97 4.05 13.09
C GLY A 103 -7.01 4.18 11.90
N ILE A 104 -6.11 3.21 11.71
CA ILE A 104 -5.17 3.19 10.58
C ILE A 104 -5.88 2.80 9.29
N LEU A 105 -6.75 1.78 9.40
CA LEU A 105 -7.72 1.42 8.37
C LEU A 105 -9.08 1.96 8.80
N GLU A 106 -9.87 2.47 7.84
CA GLU A 106 -11.27 2.82 8.13
C GLU A 106 -12.09 1.54 8.34
N LYS A 107 -11.99 0.60 7.39
CA LYS A 107 -12.59 -0.73 7.53
C LYS A 107 -11.65 -1.83 7.02
N VAL A 108 -11.67 -2.99 7.68
CA VAL A 108 -10.94 -4.19 7.20
C VAL A 108 -11.39 -4.60 5.80
N PHE A 109 -12.67 -4.42 5.48
CA PHE A 109 -13.24 -4.74 4.17
C PHE A 109 -12.60 -3.95 3.03
N ASP A 110 -12.17 -2.71 3.28
CA ASP A 110 -11.55 -1.88 2.25
C ASP A 110 -10.20 -2.46 1.83
N TRP A 111 -9.42 -2.95 2.80
CA TRP A 111 -8.17 -3.67 2.52
C TRP A 111 -8.41 -4.98 1.74
N GLN A 112 -9.46 -5.72 2.08
CA GLN A 112 -9.82 -6.93 1.34
C GLN A 112 -10.17 -6.63 -0.11
N THR A 113 -10.79 -5.48 -0.38
CA THR A 113 -11.06 -5.01 -1.74
C THR A 113 -9.77 -4.74 -2.50
N LEU A 114 -8.77 -4.12 -1.87
CA LEU A 114 -7.44 -3.91 -2.47
C LEU A 114 -6.74 -5.24 -2.83
N ILE A 115 -6.88 -6.27 -1.99
CA ILE A 115 -6.35 -7.61 -2.27
C ILE A 115 -7.05 -8.22 -3.49
N LYS A 116 -8.38 -8.07 -3.60
CA LYS A 116 -9.13 -8.57 -4.76
C LYS A 116 -8.66 -7.91 -6.05
N LEU A 117 -8.49 -6.58 -6.05
CA LEU A 117 -7.94 -5.85 -7.19
C LEU A 117 -6.57 -6.38 -7.59
N ARG A 118 -5.67 -6.59 -6.63
CA ARG A 118 -4.35 -7.19 -6.91
C ARG A 118 -4.48 -8.55 -7.58
N ASN A 119 -5.36 -9.41 -7.06
CA ASN A 119 -5.56 -10.75 -7.62
C ASN A 119 -6.09 -10.70 -9.05
N GLU A 120 -6.98 -9.75 -9.36
CA GLU A 120 -7.47 -9.51 -10.73
C GLU A 120 -6.36 -9.03 -11.67
N LEU A 121 -5.41 -8.24 -11.18
CA LEU A 121 -4.26 -7.76 -11.94
C LEU A 121 -3.12 -8.79 -12.08
N THR A 122 -3.12 -9.87 -11.30
CA THR A 122 -2.11 -10.94 -11.37
C THR A 122 -2.51 -12.12 -12.24
N HIS A 123 -3.77 -12.20 -12.66
CA HIS A 123 -4.23 -13.36 -13.41
C HIS A 123 -3.78 -13.26 -14.88
N GLU A 124 -2.97 -14.22 -15.32
CA GLU A 124 -2.41 -14.32 -16.68
C GLU A 124 -3.43 -14.64 -17.80
N TYR A 125 -4.74 -14.64 -17.52
CA TYR A 125 -5.76 -14.79 -18.56
C TYR A 125 -6.27 -13.41 -18.97
N PHE A 126 -5.53 -12.83 -19.91
CA PHE A 126 -5.85 -11.69 -20.75
C PHE A 126 -7.18 -11.83 -21.55
N ASP A 127 -8.05 -12.79 -21.24
CA ASP A 127 -9.27 -13.07 -22.00
C ASP A 127 -10.42 -12.10 -21.68
N ASP A 128 -10.32 -11.33 -20.58
CA ASP A 128 -11.33 -10.35 -20.16
C ASP A 128 -10.74 -8.94 -20.01
N HIS A 129 -10.59 -8.27 -21.16
CA HIS A 129 -10.12 -6.88 -21.24
C HIS A 129 -10.99 -5.90 -20.44
N GLN A 130 -12.29 -6.18 -20.32
CA GLN A 130 -13.21 -5.34 -19.55
C GLN A 130 -12.87 -5.40 -18.06
N ARG A 131 -12.68 -6.60 -17.52
CA ARG A 131 -12.30 -6.79 -16.12
C ARG A 131 -10.92 -6.20 -15.80
N MET A 132 -9.96 -6.34 -16.72
CA MET A 132 -8.63 -5.73 -16.54
C MET A 132 -8.72 -4.20 -16.50
N ALA A 133 -9.49 -3.60 -17.41
CA ALA A 133 -9.72 -2.15 -17.43
C ALA A 133 -10.38 -1.67 -16.12
N GLU A 134 -11.41 -2.37 -15.65
CA GLU A 134 -12.08 -2.09 -14.38
C GLU A 134 -11.12 -2.18 -13.18
N ALA A 135 -10.31 -3.22 -13.12
CA ALA A 135 -9.33 -3.41 -12.05
C ALA A 135 -8.26 -2.30 -12.06
N ILE A 136 -7.73 -1.92 -13.23
CA ILE A 136 -6.75 -0.83 -13.34
C ILE A 136 -7.39 0.49 -12.91
N ASN A 137 -8.60 0.79 -13.35
CA ASN A 137 -9.32 2.01 -12.97
C ASN A 137 -9.55 2.08 -11.45
N ALA A 138 -9.99 0.98 -10.85
CA ALA A 138 -10.19 0.90 -9.40
C ALA A 138 -8.88 1.04 -8.63
N THR A 139 -7.79 0.41 -9.09
CA THR A 139 -6.46 0.56 -8.49
C THR A 139 -5.92 1.98 -8.64
N TYR A 140 -6.18 2.66 -9.77
CA TYR A 140 -5.81 4.06 -9.97
C TYR A 140 -6.54 4.99 -8.99
N ALA A 141 -7.82 4.72 -8.73
CA ALA A 141 -8.63 5.47 -7.77
C ALA A 141 -8.25 5.20 -6.31
N ALA A 142 -7.67 4.04 -6.01
CA ALA A 142 -7.28 3.63 -4.65
C ALA A 142 -6.01 4.33 -4.11
N ALA A 143 -5.41 5.27 -4.85
CA ALA A 143 -4.17 5.93 -4.47
C ALA A 143 -4.27 6.68 -3.15
N ASP A 144 -5.30 7.50 -3.00
CA ASP A 144 -5.53 8.29 -1.79
C ASP A 144 -5.76 7.38 -0.58
N VAL A 145 -6.41 6.23 -0.77
CA VAL A 145 -6.61 5.25 0.29
C VAL A 145 -5.28 4.71 0.79
N LEU A 146 -4.40 4.26 -0.11
CA LEU A 146 -3.09 3.72 0.28
C LEU A 146 -2.18 4.78 0.90
N GLU A 147 -2.18 6.00 0.38
CA GLU A 147 -1.43 7.12 0.96
C GLU A 147 -1.91 7.44 2.38
N ASN A 148 -3.23 7.55 2.57
CA ASN A 148 -3.82 7.82 3.87
C ASN A 148 -3.49 6.74 4.90
N ILE A 149 -3.43 5.46 4.51
CA ILE A 149 -3.05 4.38 5.44
C ILE A 149 -1.61 4.56 5.92
N VAL A 150 -0.67 4.90 5.02
CA VAL A 150 0.72 5.15 5.39
C VAL A 150 0.83 6.37 6.31
N LEU A 151 0.08 7.44 5.99
CA LEU A 151 0.00 8.63 6.84
C LEU A 151 -0.57 8.29 8.22
N ASN A 152 -1.64 7.51 8.29
CA ASN A 152 -2.24 7.11 9.56
C ASN A 152 -1.29 6.27 10.41
N CYS A 153 -0.47 5.38 9.81
CA CYS A 153 0.58 4.67 10.54
C CYS A 153 1.60 5.64 11.15
N ARG A 154 2.03 6.66 10.39
CA ARG A 154 2.94 7.71 10.87
C ARG A 154 2.33 8.48 12.02
N GLU A 155 1.13 9.00 11.84
CA GLU A 155 0.43 9.80 12.84
C GLU A 155 0.13 8.98 14.09
N TYR A 156 -0.19 7.70 13.95
CA TYR A 156 -0.37 6.82 15.08
C TYR A 156 0.91 6.67 15.90
N ALA A 157 2.04 6.44 15.23
CA ALA A 157 3.34 6.31 15.88
C ALA A 157 3.77 7.59 16.63
N ILE A 158 3.50 8.77 16.06
CA ILE A 158 3.81 10.06 16.70
C ILE A 158 2.87 10.32 17.88
N ASN A 159 1.56 10.23 17.66
CA ASN A 159 0.57 10.73 18.61
C ASN A 159 0.25 9.73 19.74
N HIS A 160 0.41 8.42 19.50
CA HIS A 160 0.11 7.39 20.50
C HIS A 160 1.35 6.71 21.08
N LEU A 161 2.41 6.55 20.30
CA LEU A 161 3.66 5.93 20.78
C LEU A 161 4.69 6.98 21.22
N HIS A 162 4.47 8.26 20.90
CA HIS A 162 5.37 9.38 21.21
C HIS A 162 6.76 9.21 20.57
N ILE A 163 6.81 8.69 19.35
CA ILE A 163 8.03 8.68 18.53
C ILE A 163 8.25 10.08 17.97
N GLU A 164 9.47 10.58 18.02
CA GLU A 164 9.79 11.89 17.49
C GLU A 164 9.62 11.92 15.96
N ALA A 165 8.96 12.96 15.44
CA ALA A 165 8.67 13.07 14.02
C ALA A 165 9.94 13.06 13.15
N ASP A 166 11.03 13.62 13.65
CA ASP A 166 12.32 13.67 12.96
C ASP A 166 12.94 12.28 12.78
N GLU A 167 12.73 11.35 13.72
CA GLU A 167 13.21 9.97 13.61
C GLU A 167 12.51 9.24 12.45
N ILE A 168 11.21 9.48 12.29
CA ILE A 168 10.45 8.92 11.17
C ILE A 168 10.86 9.59 9.86
N ASN A 169 10.89 10.92 9.82
CA ASN A 169 11.18 11.69 8.61
C ASN A 169 12.60 11.44 8.07
N ALA A 170 13.61 11.28 8.94
CA ALA A 170 14.97 10.95 8.53
C ALA A 170 15.06 9.60 7.80
N ASN A 171 14.06 8.75 7.98
CA ASN A 171 13.96 7.43 7.38
C ASN A 171 12.89 7.33 6.29
N THR A 172 12.14 8.36 5.89
CA THR A 172 11.10 8.25 4.83
C THR A 172 11.49 8.93 3.53
#